data_AF-A0A9W8KEE6-F1
#
_entry.id   AF-A0A9W8KEE6-F1
#
_cell.length_a   1.000
_cell.length_b   1.000
_cell.length_c   1.000
_cell.angle_alpha   90.00
_cell.angle_beta   90.00
_cell.angle_gamma   90.00
#
_symmetry.space_group_name_H-M   'P 1'
#
loop_
_entity.id
_entity.type
_entity.pdbx_description
1 polymer ?
#
loop_
_entity_poly.entity_id
_entity_poly.type
_entity_poly.pdbx_seq_one_letter_code
_entity_poly.pdbx_strand_id
1 'polypeptide(L)'
;MSTLPLRAICGARAFSLFLQRTAPLSSSPQEPKPPADRSSAPKPKGTVDPHAADEQRALEHEQAKAAAEDAAFGKEGARVMAEFVEPEMKATAKEMAEARLPLRYRDYCAHMLIPLNKCRHRSMYLPWKCEEERHAYEKCEYEDFMRRSKMLAQIKDSQ
;
A
#
# COMPACT_ATOMS: atom_id res chain seq x y z
N MET A 1 11.73 46.58 60.39
CA MET A 1 13.07 46.84 60.94
C MET A 1 13.61 45.48 61.34
N SER A 2 14.62 44.86 60.73
CA SER A 2 15.80 45.35 60.02
C SER A 2 16.29 44.23 59.07
N THR A 3 16.39 44.51 57.77
CA THR A 3 17.63 44.58 56.97
C THR A 3 18.45 43.28 56.88
N LEU A 4 18.36 42.63 55.73
CA LEU A 4 19.35 41.67 55.21
C LEU A 4 20.67 42.39 54.87
N PRO A 5 21.84 41.73 55.00
CA PRO A 5 23.06 42.18 54.35
C PRO A 5 23.28 41.58 52.96
N LEU A 6 23.97 42.40 52.17
CA LEU A 6 24.28 42.37 50.75
C LEU A 6 25.33 41.33 50.32
N ARG A 7 25.12 40.83 49.08
CA ARG A 7 26.06 40.67 47.95
C ARG A 7 27.43 40.00 48.16
N ALA A 8 27.69 39.01 47.31
CA ALA A 8 28.93 38.92 46.55
C ALA A 8 28.65 38.55 45.09
N ILE A 9 29.25 39.34 44.19
CA ILE A 9 29.15 39.30 42.74
C ILE A 9 30.46 38.70 42.21
N CYS A 10 30.40 37.64 41.40
CA CYS A 10 31.33 37.28 40.32
C CYS A 10 30.84 35.93 39.74
N GLY A 11 30.73 35.65 38.45
CA GLY A 11 31.17 36.32 37.24
C GLY A 11 30.46 35.68 36.05
N ALA A 12 30.33 36.44 34.98
CA ALA A 12 29.63 36.05 33.77
C ALA A 12 30.54 35.25 32.81
N ARG A 13 29.88 34.40 32.00
CA ARG A 13 30.28 33.96 30.65
C ARG A 13 31.47 32.99 30.53
N ALA A 14 31.16 31.74 30.22
CA ALA A 14 31.57 31.09 28.98
C ALA A 14 31.10 29.63 29.01
N PHE A 15 30.02 29.29 28.32
CA PHE A 15 29.84 27.94 27.75
C PHE A 15 28.81 28.03 26.61
N SER A 16 29.07 28.92 25.65
CA SER A 16 28.73 28.57 24.27
C SER A 16 29.75 27.53 23.87
N LEU A 17 29.31 26.28 23.76
CA LEU A 17 29.69 25.32 22.72
C LEU A 17 29.00 23.97 23.02
N PHE A 18 28.02 23.68 22.15
CA PHE A 18 28.01 22.40 21.45
C PHE A 18 27.64 21.13 22.22
N LEU A 19 26.41 21.02 22.74
CA LEU A 19 25.77 19.71 22.91
C LEU A 19 24.28 19.73 22.52
N GLN A 20 24.03 19.22 21.31
CA GLN A 20 22.97 18.25 21.00
C GLN A 20 21.52 18.71 21.17
N ARG A 21 21.09 19.45 20.15
CA ARG A 21 19.71 19.58 19.67
C ARG A 21 19.13 18.19 19.33
N THR A 22 18.48 17.50 20.27
CA THR A 22 17.60 16.37 19.95
C THR A 22 16.21 16.90 19.62
N ALA A 23 15.96 17.12 18.33
CA ALA A 23 14.61 17.37 17.83
C ALA A 23 13.83 16.04 17.81
N PRO A 24 12.56 16.02 18.24
CA PRO A 24 11.73 14.82 18.16
C PRO A 24 11.39 14.50 16.69
N LEU A 25 11.65 13.25 16.27
CA LEU A 25 11.14 12.68 15.02
C LEU A 25 9.60 12.65 15.07
N SER A 26 8.99 13.72 14.58
CA SER A 26 7.66 13.70 13.98
C SER A 26 7.86 13.54 12.49
N SER A 27 7.57 12.35 11.95
CA SER A 27 7.43 12.15 10.52
C SER A 27 6.32 11.15 10.25
N SER A 28 5.13 11.68 9.99
CA SER A 28 4.04 11.03 9.28
C SER A 28 4.54 10.34 8.00
N PRO A 29 3.96 9.21 7.59
CA PRO A 29 4.11 8.71 6.23
C PRO A 29 3.52 9.74 5.25
N GLN A 30 4.36 10.35 4.42
CA GLN A 30 3.91 11.13 3.28
C GLN A 30 3.34 10.17 2.24
N GLU A 31 2.10 10.39 1.83
CA GLU A 31 1.62 9.84 0.56
C GLU A 31 2.51 10.35 -0.59
N PRO A 32 2.84 9.51 -1.58
CA PRO A 32 3.52 9.99 -2.77
C PRO A 32 2.64 11.00 -3.48
N LYS A 33 3.14 12.24 -3.63
CA LYS A 33 2.50 13.26 -4.47
C LYS A 33 2.36 12.72 -5.90
N PRO A 34 1.22 12.96 -6.58
CA PRO A 34 1.12 12.70 -8.01
C PRO A 34 2.19 13.51 -8.76
N PRO A 35 2.79 12.97 -9.83
CA PRO A 35 3.82 13.67 -10.57
C PRO A 35 3.29 14.99 -11.11
N ALA A 36 4.05 16.06 -10.86
CA ALA A 36 3.79 17.38 -11.40
C ALA A 36 3.84 17.33 -12.94
N ASP A 37 2.85 17.95 -13.55
CA ASP A 37 2.70 18.16 -14.98
C ASP A 37 3.99 18.71 -15.60
N ARG A 38 4.66 17.92 -16.43
CA ARG A 38 5.92 18.27 -17.09
C ARG A 38 5.65 19.07 -18.36
N SER A 39 4.90 20.16 -18.25
CA SER A 39 4.53 21.02 -19.38
C SER A 39 5.42 22.25 -19.44
N SER A 40 6.71 22.08 -19.79
CA SER A 40 7.62 23.12 -20.30
C SER A 40 9.05 22.61 -20.46
N ALA A 41 9.28 21.73 -21.43
CA ALA A 41 10.63 21.50 -21.97
C ALA A 41 10.75 22.28 -23.30
N PRO A 42 11.84 23.03 -23.55
CA PRO A 42 12.08 23.61 -24.87
C PRO A 42 12.23 22.49 -25.90
N LYS A 43 11.44 22.58 -26.96
CA LYS A 43 11.41 21.58 -28.04
C LYS A 43 12.78 21.53 -28.74
N PRO A 44 13.43 20.36 -28.86
CA PRO A 44 14.70 20.28 -29.57
C PRO A 44 14.49 20.63 -31.04
N LYS A 45 15.28 21.58 -31.54
CA LYS A 45 15.31 21.93 -32.97
C LYS A 45 15.89 20.73 -33.71
N GLY A 46 15.06 20.15 -34.56
CA GLY A 46 15.35 18.92 -35.27
C GLY A 46 16.49 19.06 -36.28
N THR A 47 17.46 18.17 -36.14
CA THR A 47 18.07 17.46 -37.26
C THR A 47 17.68 16.01 -37.06
N VAL A 48 16.72 15.53 -37.84
CA VAL A 48 16.29 14.13 -37.78
C VAL A 48 17.32 13.29 -38.52
N ASP A 49 18.18 12.61 -37.78
CA ASP A 49 19.01 11.55 -38.33
C ASP A 49 18.07 10.45 -38.86
N PRO A 50 18.14 10.06 -40.14
CA PRO A 50 17.22 9.08 -40.71
C PRO A 50 17.29 7.73 -40.00
N HIS A 51 18.44 7.40 -39.39
CA HIS A 51 18.66 6.17 -38.63
C HIS A 51 17.99 6.17 -37.23
N ALA A 52 17.79 7.36 -36.63
CA ALA A 52 17.13 7.49 -35.33
C ALA A 52 15.60 7.36 -35.43
N ALA A 53 15.03 7.72 -36.59
CA ALA A 53 13.61 7.53 -36.87
C ALA A 53 13.26 6.03 -37.03
N ASP A 54 14.17 5.23 -37.60
CA ASP A 54 14.01 3.78 -37.71
C ASP A 54 14.07 3.09 -36.32
N GLU A 55 14.92 3.59 -35.42
CA GLU A 55 15.06 3.06 -34.05
C GLU A 55 13.82 3.38 -33.17
N GLN A 56 13.27 4.59 -33.28
CA GLN A 56 12.00 4.95 -32.61
C GLN A 56 10.82 4.12 -33.12
N ARG A 57 10.75 3.87 -34.43
CA ARG A 57 9.69 3.04 -35.04
C ARG A 57 9.80 1.57 -34.65
N ALA A 58 11.01 1.07 -34.43
CA ALA A 58 11.24 -0.28 -33.90
C ALA A 58 10.72 -0.42 -32.46
N LEU A 59 10.99 0.58 -31.60
CA LEU A 59 10.47 0.61 -30.23
C LEU A 59 8.93 0.73 -30.20
N GLU A 60 8.33 1.53 -31.07
CA GLU A 60 6.87 1.63 -31.20
C GLU A 60 6.24 0.33 -31.67
N HIS A 61 6.87 -0.40 -32.60
CA HIS A 61 6.42 -1.72 -33.04
C HIS A 61 6.54 -2.78 -31.92
N GLU A 62 7.62 -2.74 -31.12
CA GLU A 62 7.79 -3.60 -29.95
C GLU A 62 6.75 -3.32 -28.86
N GLN A 63 6.49 -2.04 -28.57
CA GLN A 63 5.44 -1.60 -27.63
C GLN A 63 4.04 -1.97 -28.12
N ALA A 64 3.76 -1.85 -29.42
CA ALA A 64 2.49 -2.27 -30.02
C ALA A 64 2.30 -3.79 -29.98
N LYS A 65 3.37 -4.57 -30.14
CA LYS A 65 3.35 -6.02 -30.03
C LYS A 65 3.07 -6.48 -28.59
N ALA A 66 3.73 -5.87 -27.60
CA ALA A 66 3.47 -6.15 -26.18
C ALA A 66 2.00 -5.88 -25.79
N ALA A 67 1.43 -4.75 -26.23
CA ALA A 67 0.03 -4.43 -25.99
C ALA A 67 -0.96 -5.40 -26.67
N ALA A 68 -0.59 -5.97 -27.82
CA ALA A 68 -1.40 -6.96 -28.52
C ALA A 68 -1.37 -8.34 -27.82
N GLU A 69 -0.24 -8.73 -27.24
CA GLU A 69 -0.08 -9.95 -26.45
C GLU A 69 -0.86 -9.86 -25.12
N ASP A 70 -0.84 -8.71 -24.44
CA ASP A 70 -1.67 -8.44 -23.26
C ASP A 70 -3.18 -8.44 -23.58
N ALA A 71 -3.57 -7.90 -24.72
CA ALA A 71 -4.97 -7.90 -25.18
C ALA A 71 -5.47 -9.28 -25.61
N ALA A 72 -4.59 -10.15 -26.13
CA ALA A 72 -4.92 -11.53 -26.46
C ALA A 72 -5.16 -12.36 -25.19
N PHE A 73 -4.30 -12.21 -24.17
CA PHE A 73 -4.51 -12.83 -22.86
C PHE A 73 -5.83 -12.38 -22.23
N GLY A 74 -6.19 -11.10 -22.37
CA GLY A 74 -7.46 -10.56 -21.87
C GLY A 74 -8.71 -11.13 -22.56
N LYS A 75 -8.64 -11.47 -23.85
CA LYS A 75 -9.80 -11.99 -24.60
C LYS A 75 -10.10 -13.47 -24.31
N GLU A 76 -9.06 -14.28 -24.12
CA GLU A 76 -9.21 -15.70 -23.76
C GLU A 76 -9.49 -15.86 -22.26
N GLY A 77 -8.84 -15.04 -21.42
CA GLY A 77 -9.10 -14.96 -19.98
C GLY A 77 -10.54 -14.54 -19.64
N ALA A 78 -11.16 -13.64 -20.42
CA ALA A 78 -12.55 -13.21 -20.20
C ALA A 78 -13.57 -14.36 -20.32
N ARG A 79 -13.30 -15.38 -21.16
CA ARG A 79 -14.19 -16.53 -21.33
C ARG A 79 -14.15 -17.48 -20.13
N VAL A 80 -12.98 -17.67 -19.52
CA VAL A 80 -12.84 -18.48 -18.30
C VAL A 80 -13.46 -17.78 -17.08
N MET A 81 -13.59 -16.44 -17.13
CA MET A 81 -14.15 -15.64 -16.04
C MET A 81 -15.68 -15.53 -16.04
N ALA A 82 -16.37 -15.95 -17.09
CA ALA A 82 -17.82 -15.76 -17.23
C ALA A 82 -18.69 -16.61 -16.27
N GLU A 83 -18.15 -17.67 -15.66
CA GLU A 83 -18.84 -18.42 -14.61
C GLU A 83 -18.43 -17.99 -13.19
N PHE A 84 -17.41 -17.14 -13.10
CA PHE A 84 -16.83 -16.73 -11.84
C PHE A 84 -17.56 -15.52 -11.24
N VAL A 85 -18.47 -15.75 -10.30
CA VAL A 85 -19.11 -14.67 -9.55
C VAL A 85 -18.09 -14.04 -8.60
N GLU A 86 -17.73 -12.78 -8.85
CA GLU A 86 -16.90 -12.01 -7.93
C GLU A 86 -17.66 -11.78 -6.60
N PRO A 87 -17.04 -12.12 -5.45
CA PRO A 87 -17.69 -11.91 -4.17
C PRO A 87 -17.77 -10.41 -3.82
N GLU A 88 -18.84 -10.01 -3.16
CA GLU A 88 -19.02 -8.63 -2.71
C GLU A 88 -18.02 -8.28 -1.58
N MET A 89 -17.27 -7.19 -1.76
CA MET A 89 -16.44 -6.61 -0.71
C MET A 89 -17.30 -5.92 0.35
N LYS A 90 -17.48 -6.57 1.50
CA LYS A 90 -18.30 -6.03 2.61
C LYS A 90 -17.61 -4.94 3.44
N ALA A 91 -16.28 -4.94 3.49
CA ALA A 91 -15.51 -3.95 4.26
C ALA A 91 -15.12 -2.76 3.37
N THR A 92 -15.29 -1.54 3.88
CA THR A 92 -14.84 -0.35 3.17
C THR A 92 -13.33 -0.13 3.31
N ALA A 93 -12.72 0.54 2.33
CA ALA A 93 -11.29 0.85 2.36
C ALA A 93 -10.89 1.68 3.59
N LYS A 94 -11.77 2.60 4.03
CA LYS A 94 -11.57 3.44 5.21
C LYS A 94 -11.52 2.60 6.49
N GLU A 95 -12.45 1.67 6.66
CA GLU A 95 -12.49 0.78 7.84
C GLU A 95 -11.25 -0.11 7.93
N MET A 96 -10.77 -0.65 6.80
CA MET A 96 -9.55 -1.46 6.76
C MET A 96 -8.30 -0.64 7.11
N ALA A 97 -8.25 0.63 6.69
CA ALA A 97 -7.16 1.54 7.01
C ALA A 97 -7.17 1.95 8.49
N GLU A 98 -8.35 2.28 9.04
CA GLU A 98 -8.54 2.59 10.46
C GLU A 98 -8.16 1.43 11.37
N ALA A 99 -8.50 0.20 10.98
CA ALA A 99 -8.11 -1.03 11.66
C ALA A 99 -6.62 -1.40 11.46
N ARG A 100 -5.87 -0.62 10.67
CA ARG A 100 -4.44 -0.83 10.35
C ARG A 100 -4.15 -2.25 9.85
N LEU A 101 -5.02 -2.80 9.01
CA LEU A 101 -4.79 -4.11 8.42
C LEU A 101 -3.60 -4.06 7.45
N PRO A 102 -2.63 -5.00 7.54
CA PRO A 102 -1.53 -5.08 6.58
C PRO A 102 -2.05 -5.58 5.24
N LEU A 103 -1.35 -5.25 4.15
CA LEU A 103 -1.79 -5.51 2.76
C LEU A 103 -2.18 -6.97 2.49
N ARG A 104 -1.56 -7.92 3.18
CA ARG A 104 -1.82 -9.36 3.00
C ARG A 104 -3.22 -9.80 3.47
N TYR A 105 -3.85 -9.06 4.37
CA TYR A 105 -5.17 -9.39 4.93
C TYR A 105 -6.25 -8.38 4.51
N ARG A 106 -6.08 -7.77 3.34
CA ARG A 106 -7.06 -6.84 2.73
C ARG A 106 -7.81 -7.54 1.60
N ASP A 107 -8.33 -8.70 1.92
CA ASP A 107 -9.07 -9.61 1.06
C ASP A 107 -10.60 -9.53 1.34
N TYR A 108 -11.41 -10.32 0.63
CA TYR A 108 -12.87 -10.31 0.81
C TYR A 108 -13.31 -10.68 2.24
N CYS A 109 -12.47 -11.35 3.02
CA CYS A 109 -12.75 -11.73 4.41
C CYS A 109 -12.34 -10.69 5.46
N ALA A 110 -11.81 -9.53 5.06
CA ALA A 110 -11.37 -8.46 5.97
C ALA A 110 -12.47 -7.99 6.95
N HIS A 111 -13.74 -8.06 6.56
CA HIS A 111 -14.89 -7.71 7.40
C HIS A 111 -15.02 -8.57 8.66
N MET A 112 -14.55 -9.83 8.62
CA MET A 112 -14.52 -10.73 9.79
C MET A 112 -13.23 -10.55 10.62
N LEU A 113 -12.14 -10.12 9.98
CA LEU A 113 -10.86 -9.90 10.67
C LEU A 113 -10.89 -8.69 11.61
N ILE A 114 -11.61 -7.63 11.24
CA ILE A 114 -11.78 -6.43 12.09
C ILE A 114 -12.39 -6.77 13.46
N PRO A 115 -13.55 -7.47 13.57
CA PRO A 115 -14.10 -7.86 14.86
C PRO A 115 -13.22 -8.87 15.61
N LEU A 116 -12.57 -9.81 14.90
CA LEU A 116 -11.61 -10.74 15.51
C LEU A 116 -10.45 -9.98 16.19
N ASN A 117 -9.84 -9.01 15.52
CA ASN A 117 -8.77 -8.21 16.10
C ASN A 117 -9.26 -7.38 17.30
N LYS A 118 -10.48 -6.83 17.24
CA LYS A 118 -11.11 -6.16 18.39
C LYS A 118 -11.26 -7.12 19.58
N CYS A 119 -11.70 -8.35 19.37
CA CYS A 119 -11.80 -9.36 20.42
C CYS A 119 -10.42 -9.70 21.00
N ARG A 120 -9.41 -9.96 20.15
CA ARG A 120 -8.05 -10.31 20.57
C ARG A 120 -7.38 -9.22 21.40
N HIS A 121 -7.57 -7.94 21.04
CA HIS A 121 -7.06 -6.84 21.84
C HIS A 121 -7.77 -6.73 23.20
N ARG A 122 -9.08 -6.96 23.27
CA ARG A 122 -9.84 -6.92 24.53
C ARG A 122 -9.51 -8.09 25.46
N SER A 123 -9.30 -9.27 24.90
CA SER A 123 -9.01 -10.50 25.64
C SER A 123 -7.52 -10.76 25.85
N MET A 124 -6.64 -9.82 25.49
CA MET A 124 -5.18 -10.00 25.56
C MET A 124 -4.69 -11.26 24.84
N TYR A 125 -5.31 -11.59 23.69
CA TYR A 125 -4.95 -12.72 22.83
C TYR A 125 -5.09 -14.10 23.50
N LEU A 126 -5.98 -14.23 24.49
CA LEU A 126 -6.29 -15.54 25.08
C LEU A 126 -6.91 -16.47 24.02
N PRO A 127 -6.38 -17.69 23.84
CA PRO A 127 -6.77 -18.54 22.73
C PRO A 127 -8.26 -18.95 22.77
N TRP A 128 -8.79 -19.26 23.95
CA TRP A 128 -10.15 -19.79 24.14
C TRP A 128 -11.28 -18.75 24.16
N LYS A 129 -10.99 -17.44 24.02
CA LYS A 129 -12.01 -16.38 24.19
C LYS A 129 -12.64 -15.88 22.90
N CYS A 130 -11.92 -15.92 21.78
CA CYS A 130 -12.37 -15.39 20.49
C CYS A 130 -12.52 -16.50 19.44
N GLU A 131 -12.98 -17.68 19.90
CA GLU A 131 -13.11 -18.90 19.09
C GLU A 131 -14.11 -18.70 17.94
N GLU A 132 -15.28 -18.13 18.23
CA GLU A 132 -16.35 -17.95 17.25
C GLU A 132 -15.94 -16.99 16.11
N GLU A 133 -15.37 -15.85 16.47
CA GLU A 133 -14.87 -14.88 15.47
C GLU A 133 -13.70 -15.45 14.67
N ARG A 134 -12.86 -16.29 15.31
CA ARG A 134 -11.75 -16.96 14.62
C ARG A 134 -12.28 -17.97 13.61
N HIS A 135 -13.18 -18.85 14.01
CA HIS A 135 -13.77 -19.85 13.12
C HIS A 135 -14.55 -19.20 11.98
N ALA A 136 -15.25 -18.10 12.23
CA ALA A 136 -15.94 -17.33 11.19
C ALA A 136 -14.96 -16.77 10.14
N TYR A 137 -13.82 -16.22 10.58
CA TYR A 137 -12.78 -15.72 9.69
C TYR A 137 -12.12 -16.87 8.89
N GLU A 138 -11.74 -17.95 9.55
CA GLU A 138 -11.12 -19.13 8.91
C GLU A 138 -12.05 -19.80 7.89
N LYS A 139 -13.36 -19.88 8.19
CA LYS A 139 -14.36 -20.39 7.25
C LYS A 139 -14.44 -19.52 6.00
N CYS A 140 -14.41 -18.20 6.14
CA CYS A 140 -14.42 -17.28 5.00
C CYS A 140 -13.16 -17.46 4.13
N GLU A 141 -11.98 -17.51 4.75
CA GLU A 141 -10.70 -17.73 4.04
C GLU A 141 -10.69 -19.07 3.29
N TYR A 142 -11.26 -20.12 3.89
CA TYR A 142 -11.40 -21.40 3.23
C TYR A 142 -12.32 -21.32 2.01
N GLU A 143 -13.46 -20.65 2.12
CA GLU A 143 -14.37 -20.44 0.99
C GLU A 143 -13.71 -19.64 -0.14
N ASP A 144 -12.92 -18.61 0.19
CA ASP A 144 -12.15 -17.83 -0.78
C ASP A 144 -11.04 -18.64 -1.46
N PHE A 145 -10.35 -19.48 -0.70
CA PHE A 145 -9.35 -20.39 -1.25
C PHE A 145 -9.97 -21.40 -2.22
N MET A 146 -11.11 -22.01 -1.86
CA MET A 146 -11.81 -22.96 -2.72
C MET A 146 -12.30 -22.28 -4.00
N ARG A 147 -12.79 -21.05 -3.89
CA ARG A 147 -13.18 -20.19 -5.01
C ARG A 147 -11.99 -19.96 -5.97
N ARG A 148 -10.84 -19.53 -5.46
CA ARG A 148 -9.61 -19.33 -6.27
C ARG A 148 -9.06 -20.64 -6.85
N SER A 149 -9.17 -21.73 -6.13
CA SER A 149 -8.73 -23.05 -6.60
C SER A 149 -9.56 -23.54 -7.79
N LYS A 150 -10.87 -23.31 -7.77
CA LYS A 150 -11.75 -23.61 -8.92
C LYS A 150 -11.38 -22.78 -10.15
N MET A 151 -11.07 -21.49 -9.98
CA MET A 151 -10.61 -20.64 -11.08
C MET A 151 -9.30 -21.17 -11.68
N LEU A 152 -8.36 -21.55 -10.83
CA LEU A 152 -7.09 -22.12 -11.29
C LEU A 152 -7.28 -23.46 -12.02
N ALA A 153 -8.19 -24.31 -11.56
CA ALA A 153 -8.52 -25.57 -12.24
C ALA A 153 -9.11 -25.30 -13.63
N GLN A 154 -10.07 -24.38 -13.75
CA GLN A 154 -10.67 -24.00 -15.04
C GLN A 154 -9.63 -23.43 -16.02
N ILE A 155 -8.70 -22.61 -15.53
CA ILE A 155 -7.60 -22.07 -16.34
C ILE A 155 -6.69 -23.21 -16.83
N LYS A 156 -6.36 -24.18 -15.96
CA LYS A 156 -5.53 -25.34 -16.34
C LYS A 156 -6.22 -26.25 -17.35
N ASP A 157 -7.52 -26.47 -17.23
CA ASP A 157 -8.28 -27.30 -18.16
C ASP A 157 -8.42 -26.65 -19.55
N SER A 158 -8.22 -25.33 -19.62
CA SER A 158 -8.30 -24.54 -20.85
C SER A 158 -6.94 -24.34 -21.54
N GLN A 159 -5.83 -24.85 -20.98
CA GLN A 159 -4.46 -24.78 -21.54
C GLN A 159 -4.09 -26.07 -22.26
#